data_AF-A0A8H5FFS6-F1
#
_entry.id   AF-A0A8H5FFS6-F1
#
_cell.length_a   1.000
_cell.length_b   1.000
_cell.length_c   1.000
_cell.angle_alpha   90.00
_cell.angle_beta   90.00
_cell.angle_gamma   90.00
#
_symmetry.space_group_name_H-M   'P 1'
#
loop_
_entity.id
_entity.type
_entity.pdbx_description
1 polymer ?
#
loop_
_entity_poly.entity_id
_entity_poly.type
_entity_poly.pdbx_seq_one_letter_code
_entity_poly.pdbx_strand_id
1 'polypeptide(L)'
;MLRGNDRQRTRAPRKLTPELVAAANKGSEDCLWDIYIALRNNSSDCTVDVVKLMLKYLDPTPLTRFKTEPWYSRANRPHSNRAMYALYMLSEIPQALYDNPPLKNLVLDDIIQSINDICLWIDHSFDRPDLMLGKPIDQEDEFGRYTTVFGLLQDLDPRISRTYKSSPAFCNLLIRIAGCPIINLFKLCVEDEDGRELLLQELSARPNFAKDFASSTLDRVKQVRDADRRDSDASVAIQYVHSLLGVIRLSGCDSPPLQRAFVSAHYLKQFTTTLVPIARGISPSDVASTTYLAMAARELGVLAVNFPEYLSSRNHAQLVASGYMDILARLTGILPPEKLNEFNKNPTTHTRDLIEMLGGYSIEPRVLAAFIDSKVPLDYLSRKCKSVALRPECVQFSEALRHRVEVYSAMPKEGIYVCDNQSCKRRLRTPPLKSKSKECSGCSSVTYCSRECQVNDWKELHRVECSMFRVGYFCQKACHKRYPHSTRAYHVAYVESLYNRHLREIELKTPRDPRYSRHDFIAVIDITSPHFNVDFSLTALPEGNDGTLDRFERLFEGYRTRPDVRLVQVNFLMSWGAIPMLVLLEPVGGVYEAVYNLVRWV
;
A
#
# COMPACT_ATOMS: atom_id res chain seq x y z
N MET A 1 40.29 -23.92 -20.57
CA MET A 1 41.05 -22.75 -20.07
C MET A 1 40.70 -22.43 -18.61
N LEU A 2 40.79 -23.41 -17.70
CA LEU A 2 40.51 -23.24 -16.25
C LEU A 2 41.74 -23.49 -15.36
N ARG A 3 42.94 -23.67 -15.95
CA ARG A 3 44.15 -24.11 -15.22
C ARG A 3 44.95 -22.98 -14.53
N GLY A 4 44.49 -21.72 -14.58
CA GLY A 4 45.19 -20.57 -13.99
C GLY A 4 44.89 -20.34 -12.50
N ASN A 5 43.68 -20.66 -12.03
CA ASN A 5 43.21 -20.22 -10.71
C ASN A 5 43.68 -21.08 -9.53
N ASP A 6 44.08 -22.35 -9.75
CA ASP A 6 44.61 -23.17 -8.64
C ASP A 6 45.99 -22.69 -8.15
N ARG A 7 46.74 -21.94 -8.96
CA ARG A 7 48.03 -21.36 -8.55
C ARG A 7 47.91 -20.17 -7.60
N GLN A 8 46.73 -19.58 -7.44
CA GLN A 8 46.55 -18.40 -6.58
C GLN A 8 46.22 -18.75 -5.12
N ARG A 9 45.82 -20.00 -4.81
CA ARG A 9 45.38 -20.39 -3.45
C ARG A 9 46.51 -20.67 -2.45
N THR A 10 47.77 -20.73 -2.86
CA THR A 10 48.90 -21.09 -1.99
C THR A 10 49.97 -20.00 -1.86
N ARG A 11 49.72 -18.78 -2.36
CA ARG A 11 50.65 -17.67 -2.16
C ARG A 11 50.59 -17.21 -0.70
N ALA A 12 51.74 -17.19 -0.03
CA ALA A 12 51.87 -16.61 1.30
C ALA A 12 51.36 -15.15 1.29
N PRO A 13 50.71 -14.69 2.38
CA PRO A 13 50.21 -13.32 2.47
C PRO A 13 51.36 -12.35 2.22
N ARG A 14 51.24 -11.54 1.16
CA ARG A 14 52.21 -10.50 0.85
C ARG A 14 51.82 -9.25 1.62
N LYS A 15 52.81 -8.60 2.25
CA LYS A 15 52.64 -7.23 2.74
C LYS A 15 52.44 -6.29 1.56
N LEU A 16 51.62 -5.27 1.74
CA LEU A 16 51.50 -4.20 0.76
C LEU A 16 52.84 -3.46 0.66
N THR A 17 53.44 -3.39 -0.54
CA THR A 17 54.69 -2.65 -0.78
C THR A 17 54.50 -1.57 -1.84
N PRO A 18 55.30 -0.48 -1.82
CA PRO A 18 55.25 0.56 -2.85
C PRO A 18 55.46 0.03 -4.28
N GLU A 19 56.30 -1.00 -4.45
CA GLU A 19 56.55 -1.63 -5.75
C GLU A 19 55.29 -2.32 -6.29
N LEU A 20 54.50 -2.93 -5.39
CA LEU A 20 53.24 -3.58 -5.76
C LEU A 20 52.23 -2.56 -6.26
N VAL A 21 52.08 -1.44 -5.55
CA VAL A 21 51.20 -0.32 -5.93
C VAL A 21 51.67 0.31 -7.25
N ALA A 22 52.98 0.54 -7.41
CA ALA A 22 53.54 1.09 -8.65
C ALA A 22 53.34 0.16 -9.85
N ALA A 23 53.50 -1.16 -9.68
CA ALA A 23 53.25 -2.14 -10.72
C ALA A 23 51.76 -2.24 -11.09
N ALA A 24 50.87 -2.21 -10.09
CA ALA A 24 49.43 -2.16 -10.30
C ALA A 24 49.01 -0.87 -11.01
N ASN A 25 49.62 0.28 -10.69
CA ASN A 25 49.37 1.56 -11.35
C ASN A 25 49.75 1.54 -12.85
N LYS A 26 50.73 0.72 -13.23
CA LYS A 26 51.13 0.46 -14.63
C LYS A 26 50.22 -0.53 -15.36
N GLY A 27 49.19 -1.08 -14.70
CA GLY A 27 48.21 -1.97 -15.31
C GLY A 27 48.39 -3.46 -15.01
N SER A 28 49.23 -3.83 -14.03
CA SER A 28 49.40 -5.24 -13.65
C SER A 28 48.16 -5.78 -12.92
N GLU A 29 47.43 -6.71 -13.56
CA GLU A 29 46.29 -7.42 -12.99
C GLU A 29 46.66 -8.26 -11.76
N ASP A 30 47.76 -9.01 -11.84
CA ASP A 30 48.24 -9.84 -10.71
C ASP A 30 48.56 -9.00 -9.48
N CYS A 31 49.11 -7.79 -9.68
CA CYS A 31 49.42 -6.89 -8.58
C CYS A 31 48.16 -6.30 -7.93
N LEU A 32 47.11 -6.01 -8.71
CA LEU A 32 45.82 -5.57 -8.14
C LEU A 32 45.18 -6.66 -7.28
N TRP A 33 45.25 -7.91 -7.72
CA TRP A 33 44.79 -9.04 -6.91
C TRP A 33 45.62 -9.20 -5.64
N ASP A 34 46.95 -9.14 -5.73
CA ASP A 34 47.83 -9.22 -4.56
C ASP A 34 47.56 -8.06 -3.57
N ILE A 35 47.21 -6.85 -4.05
CA ILE A 35 46.78 -5.72 -3.20
C ILE A 35 45.47 -6.04 -2.48
N TYR A 36 44.45 -6.54 -3.19
CA TYR A 36 43.19 -6.95 -2.57
C TYR A 36 43.41 -7.99 -1.46
N ILE A 37 44.24 -9.00 -1.71
CA ILE A 37 44.58 -10.02 -0.71
C ILE A 37 45.32 -9.40 0.49
N ALA A 38 46.23 -8.46 0.26
CA ALA A 38 46.91 -7.74 1.34
C ALA A 38 45.92 -6.96 2.22
N LEU A 39 45.02 -6.17 1.61
CA LEU A 39 43.99 -5.41 2.32
C LEU A 39 43.07 -6.29 3.15
N ARG A 40 42.62 -7.42 2.58
CA ARG A 40 41.76 -8.39 3.27
C ARG A 40 42.43 -9.02 4.50
N ASN A 41 43.75 -9.20 4.46
CA ASN A 41 44.50 -9.75 5.59
C ASN A 41 44.81 -8.67 6.64
N ASN A 42 44.97 -7.42 6.22
CA ASN A 42 45.29 -6.31 7.10
C ASN A 42 44.78 -4.98 6.52
N SER A 43 43.62 -4.52 7.01
CA SER A 43 42.99 -3.25 6.57
C SER A 43 43.89 -2.03 6.87
N SER A 44 44.75 -2.10 7.89
CA SER A 44 45.66 -1.02 8.26
C SER A 44 46.74 -0.72 7.21
N ASP A 45 46.98 -1.64 6.27
CA ASP A 45 47.91 -1.42 5.16
C ASP A 45 47.31 -0.49 4.08
N CYS A 46 46.03 -0.09 4.18
CA CYS A 46 45.41 0.81 3.22
C CYS A 46 46.09 2.20 3.22
N THR A 47 46.37 2.74 2.04
CA THR A 47 47.02 4.04 1.84
C THR A 47 46.25 4.89 0.82
N VAL A 48 46.56 6.19 0.77
CA VAL A 48 45.98 7.13 -0.21
C VAL A 48 46.19 6.62 -1.65
N ASP A 49 47.38 6.11 -1.96
CA ASP A 49 47.71 5.61 -3.30
C ASP A 49 46.89 4.38 -3.68
N VAL A 50 46.58 3.50 -2.73
CA VAL A 50 45.73 2.34 -2.97
C VAL A 50 44.29 2.76 -3.27
N VAL A 51 43.74 3.71 -2.52
CA VAL A 51 42.38 4.22 -2.77
C VAL A 51 42.32 4.90 -4.14
N LYS A 52 43.28 5.78 -4.47
CA LYS A 52 43.36 6.44 -5.78
C LYS A 52 43.55 5.44 -6.93
N LEU A 53 44.33 4.39 -6.71
CA LEU A 53 44.52 3.32 -7.67
C LEU A 53 43.21 2.56 -7.95
N MET A 54 42.44 2.25 -6.90
CA MET A 54 41.13 1.64 -7.04
C MET A 54 40.20 2.55 -7.87
N LEU A 55 40.05 3.82 -7.48
CA LEU A 55 39.18 4.78 -8.18
C LEU A 55 39.57 4.96 -9.65
N LYS A 56 40.88 5.02 -9.95
CA LYS A 56 41.41 5.07 -11.33
C LYS A 56 40.88 3.94 -12.21
N TYR A 57 40.76 2.73 -11.67
CA TYR A 57 40.27 1.57 -12.43
C TYR A 57 38.75 1.42 -12.44
N LEU A 58 38.04 2.25 -11.67
CA LEU A 58 36.59 2.38 -11.71
C LEU A 58 36.13 3.57 -12.57
N ASP A 59 37.03 4.19 -13.35
CA ASP A 59 36.64 5.18 -14.37
C ASP A 59 35.63 4.55 -15.36
N PRO A 60 34.51 5.23 -15.70
CA PRO A 60 33.43 4.65 -16.49
C PRO A 60 33.68 4.75 -18.00
N THR A 61 34.73 5.47 -18.44
CA THR A 61 35.02 5.67 -19.86
C THR A 61 35.08 4.34 -20.65
N PRO A 62 35.68 3.26 -20.14
CA PRO A 62 35.68 1.96 -20.81
C PRO A 62 34.28 1.36 -21.02
N LEU A 63 33.32 1.61 -20.12
CA LEU A 63 31.96 1.08 -20.22
C LEU A 63 31.22 1.59 -21.46
N THR A 64 31.52 2.81 -21.91
CA THR A 64 30.94 3.36 -23.15
C THR A 64 31.34 2.55 -24.38
N ARG A 65 32.57 2.03 -24.41
CA ARG A 65 33.08 1.18 -25.49
C ARG A 65 32.49 -0.23 -25.46
N PHE A 66 32.17 -0.74 -24.28
CA PHE A 66 31.57 -2.07 -24.11
C PHE A 66 30.12 -2.14 -24.60
N LYS A 67 29.45 -0.99 -24.80
CA LYS A 67 28.13 -0.97 -25.44
C LYS A 67 28.20 -1.32 -26.93
N THR A 68 29.32 -1.04 -27.59
CA THR A 68 29.51 -1.24 -29.04
C THR A 68 30.34 -2.47 -29.39
N GLU A 69 31.16 -2.97 -28.45
CA GLU A 69 32.03 -4.12 -28.67
C GLU A 69 31.81 -5.20 -27.61
N PRO A 70 31.95 -6.50 -27.94
CA PRO A 70 31.92 -7.54 -26.94
C PRO A 70 33.02 -7.35 -25.90
N TRP A 71 32.66 -7.37 -24.61
CA TRP A 71 33.59 -7.22 -23.49
C TRP A 71 34.70 -8.29 -23.48
N TYR A 72 34.42 -9.48 -24.01
CA TYR A 72 35.36 -10.58 -24.14
C TYR A 72 36.34 -10.40 -25.31
N SER A 73 36.26 -9.28 -26.04
CA SER A 73 37.31 -8.94 -27.00
C SER A 73 38.65 -8.89 -26.28
N ARG A 74 39.72 -9.34 -26.96
CA ARG A 74 41.07 -9.30 -26.40
C ARG A 74 41.48 -7.89 -25.95
N ALA A 75 40.92 -6.84 -26.54
CA ALA A 75 41.21 -5.46 -26.21
C ALA A 75 40.57 -4.99 -24.89
N ASN A 76 39.37 -5.49 -24.59
CA ASN A 76 38.55 -5.00 -23.48
C ASN A 76 38.76 -5.79 -22.19
N ARG A 77 39.09 -7.10 -22.30
CA ARG A 77 39.29 -8.00 -21.16
C ARG A 77 40.24 -7.45 -20.07
N PRO A 78 41.42 -6.88 -20.37
CA PRO A 78 42.30 -6.37 -19.32
C PRO A 78 41.70 -5.21 -18.53
N HIS A 79 40.84 -4.39 -19.14
CA HIS A 79 40.18 -3.29 -18.44
C HIS A 79 39.11 -3.83 -17.49
N SER A 80 38.27 -4.75 -17.96
CA SER A 80 37.24 -5.37 -17.13
C SER A 80 37.84 -6.11 -15.93
N ASN A 81 38.90 -6.90 -16.14
CA ASN A 81 39.58 -7.59 -15.04
C ASN A 81 40.09 -6.61 -13.96
N ARG A 82 40.73 -5.51 -14.37
CA ARG A 82 41.24 -4.49 -13.44
C ARG A 82 40.13 -3.80 -12.68
N ALA A 83 39.03 -3.47 -13.34
CA ALA A 83 37.85 -2.90 -12.70
C ALA A 83 37.22 -3.88 -11.69
N MET A 84 37.15 -5.18 -12.00
CA MET A 84 36.65 -6.19 -11.07
C MET A 84 37.53 -6.32 -9.83
N TYR A 85 38.86 -6.30 -9.98
CA TYR A 85 39.76 -6.27 -8.83
C TYR A 85 39.59 -4.99 -8.00
N ALA A 86 39.34 -3.85 -8.64
CA ALA A 86 39.02 -2.61 -7.95
C ALA A 86 37.69 -2.70 -7.17
N LEU A 87 36.66 -3.32 -7.73
CA LEU A 87 35.40 -3.62 -7.03
C LEU A 87 35.62 -4.55 -5.82
N TYR A 88 36.55 -5.51 -5.90
CA TYR A 88 36.90 -6.33 -4.73
C TYR A 88 37.67 -5.56 -3.67
N MET A 89 38.57 -4.65 -4.04
CA MET A 89 39.23 -3.77 -3.06
C MET A 89 38.21 -2.90 -2.32
N LEU A 90 37.12 -2.51 -2.99
CA LEU A 90 36.05 -1.71 -2.41
C LEU A 90 35.32 -2.42 -1.25
N SER A 91 35.40 -3.76 -1.10
CA SER A 91 34.85 -4.45 0.09
C SER A 91 35.68 -4.27 1.35
N GLU A 92 36.97 -3.95 1.21
CA GLU A 92 37.91 -3.84 2.34
C GLU A 92 38.20 -2.38 2.70
N ILE A 93 38.22 -1.49 1.71
CA ILE A 93 38.57 -0.07 1.87
C ILE A 93 37.68 0.66 2.89
N PRO A 94 36.34 0.52 2.87
CA PRO A 94 35.50 1.25 3.82
C PRO A 94 35.85 0.97 5.29
N GLN A 95 36.13 -0.29 5.64
CA GLN A 95 36.57 -0.65 6.98
C GLN A 95 37.93 0.00 7.32
N ALA A 96 38.89 -0.03 6.40
CA ALA A 96 40.18 0.62 6.58
C ALA A 96 40.06 2.13 6.81
N LEU A 97 39.12 2.80 6.14
CA LEU A 97 38.87 4.23 6.33
C LEU A 97 38.16 4.52 7.66
N TYR A 98 37.29 3.63 8.10
CA TYR A 98 36.66 3.72 9.42
C TYR A 98 37.70 3.64 10.54
N ASP A 99 38.66 2.70 10.41
CA ASP A 99 39.73 2.48 11.40
C ASP A 99 40.83 3.57 11.34
N ASN A 100 40.91 4.34 10.25
CA ASN A 100 41.93 5.37 10.03
C ASN A 100 41.31 6.72 9.59
N PRO A 101 40.83 7.54 10.55
CA PRO A 101 40.21 8.83 10.25
C PRO A 101 41.10 9.84 9.47
N PRO A 102 42.42 9.94 9.73
CA PRO A 102 43.30 10.76 8.89
C PRO A 102 43.29 10.35 7.43
N LEU A 103 43.39 9.05 7.14
CA LEU A 103 43.32 8.53 5.77
C LEU A 103 41.97 8.83 5.13
N LYS A 104 40.86 8.57 5.85
CA LYS A 104 39.50 8.91 5.42
C LYS A 104 39.42 10.36 4.95
N ASN A 105 39.87 11.33 5.75
CA ASN A 105 39.77 12.75 5.41
C ASN A 105 40.53 13.11 4.12
N LEU A 106 41.61 12.37 3.78
CA LEU A 106 42.41 12.64 2.59
C LEU A 106 41.79 12.11 1.29
N VAL A 107 40.93 11.09 1.36
CA VAL A 107 40.40 10.38 0.17
C VAL A 107 38.89 10.48 0.02
N LEU A 108 38.18 11.01 1.02
CA LEU A 108 36.74 10.99 1.07
C LEU A 108 36.08 11.78 -0.07
N ASP A 109 36.63 12.93 -0.44
CA ASP A 109 36.10 13.72 -1.56
C ASP A 109 36.29 13.00 -2.90
N ASP A 110 37.42 12.30 -3.09
CA ASP A 110 37.67 11.47 -4.27
C ASP A 110 36.66 10.31 -4.38
N ILE A 111 36.35 9.66 -3.25
CA ILE A 111 35.33 8.60 -3.17
C ILE A 111 33.96 9.16 -3.52
N ILE A 112 33.57 10.29 -2.91
CA ILE A 112 32.28 10.94 -3.16
C ILE A 112 32.12 11.25 -4.66
N GLN A 113 33.14 11.84 -5.29
CA GLN A 113 33.11 12.17 -6.72
C GLN A 113 32.98 10.93 -7.62
N SER A 114 33.46 9.78 -7.16
CA SER A 114 33.47 8.53 -7.93
C SER A 114 32.27 7.61 -7.67
N ILE A 115 31.32 8.01 -6.81
CA ILE A 115 30.16 7.17 -6.45
C ILE A 115 29.35 6.73 -7.68
N ASN A 116 29.09 7.64 -8.62
CA ASN A 116 28.37 7.32 -9.84
C ASN A 116 29.10 6.25 -10.66
N ASP A 117 30.42 6.35 -10.73
CA ASP A 117 31.25 5.46 -11.54
C ASP A 117 31.36 4.07 -10.91
N ILE A 118 31.50 4.02 -9.59
CA ILE A 118 31.38 2.79 -8.79
C ILE A 118 30.04 2.10 -9.10
N CYS A 119 28.93 2.84 -9.09
CA CYS A 119 27.60 2.27 -9.35
C CYS A 119 27.48 1.71 -10.77
N LEU A 120 28.05 2.40 -11.78
CA LEU A 120 28.04 1.93 -13.17
C LEU A 120 28.82 0.62 -13.35
N TRP A 121 29.96 0.47 -12.67
CA TRP A 121 30.73 -0.77 -12.72
C TRP A 121 30.06 -1.92 -12.00
N ILE A 122 29.43 -1.66 -10.85
CA ILE A 122 28.63 -2.67 -10.15
C ILE A 122 27.46 -3.10 -11.04
N ASP A 123 26.74 -2.15 -11.67
CA ASP A 123 25.64 -2.42 -12.61
C ASP A 123 26.11 -3.33 -13.76
N HIS A 124 27.25 -2.96 -14.36
CA HIS A 124 27.86 -3.73 -15.44
C HIS A 124 28.23 -5.16 -15.01
N SER A 125 28.68 -5.34 -13.77
CA SER A 125 29.02 -6.68 -13.25
C SER A 125 27.80 -7.61 -13.17
N PHE A 126 26.59 -7.06 -12.94
CA PHE A 126 25.35 -7.85 -12.91
C PHE A 126 24.89 -8.30 -14.29
N ASP A 127 25.14 -7.52 -15.34
CA ASP A 127 24.88 -7.91 -16.73
C ASP A 127 25.74 -9.05 -17.25
N ARG A 128 26.83 -9.33 -16.54
CA ARG A 128 27.97 -10.14 -17.01
C ARG A 128 28.53 -10.98 -15.86
N PRO A 129 27.77 -11.96 -15.33
CA PRO A 129 28.28 -12.84 -14.27
C PRO A 129 29.50 -13.66 -14.74
N ASP A 130 29.75 -13.77 -16.04
CA ASP A 130 30.91 -14.41 -16.66
C ASP A 130 32.21 -13.59 -16.55
N LEU A 131 32.14 -12.30 -16.27
CA LEU A 131 33.32 -11.47 -15.94
C LEU A 131 33.97 -11.86 -14.60
N MET A 132 33.25 -12.59 -13.75
CA MET A 132 33.68 -12.95 -12.41
C MET A 132 34.64 -14.15 -12.41
N LEU A 133 35.93 -13.88 -12.57
CA LEU A 133 37.09 -14.77 -12.29
C LEU A 133 36.98 -16.26 -12.74
N GLY A 134 36.16 -16.57 -13.74
CA GLY A 134 36.06 -17.92 -14.32
C GLY A 134 35.50 -19.00 -13.39
N LYS A 135 34.88 -18.63 -12.26
CA LYS A 135 34.05 -19.54 -11.46
C LYS A 135 32.62 -19.01 -11.50
N PRO A 136 31.61 -19.88 -11.57
CA PRO A 136 30.25 -19.46 -11.27
C PRO A 136 30.26 -18.99 -9.82
N ILE A 137 30.33 -17.69 -9.61
CA ILE A 137 30.11 -17.11 -8.30
C ILE A 137 28.60 -17.19 -8.06
N ASP A 138 28.23 -17.59 -6.86
CA ASP A 138 26.85 -17.50 -6.43
C ASP A 138 26.44 -16.03 -6.49
N GLN A 139 25.48 -15.70 -7.35
CA GLN A 139 25.01 -14.32 -7.51
C GLN A 139 24.58 -13.74 -6.16
N GLU A 140 24.02 -14.57 -5.27
CA GLU A 140 23.62 -14.16 -3.92
C GLU A 140 24.79 -13.65 -3.07
N ASP A 141 25.98 -14.23 -3.21
CA ASP A 141 27.18 -13.81 -2.46
C ASP A 141 27.70 -12.44 -2.94
N GLU A 142 27.70 -12.20 -4.25
CA GLU A 142 28.11 -10.90 -4.81
C GLU A 142 27.10 -9.80 -4.48
N PHE A 143 25.80 -10.12 -4.50
CA PHE A 143 24.75 -9.22 -4.02
C PHE A 143 24.99 -8.82 -2.56
N GLY A 144 25.28 -9.79 -1.70
CA GLY A 144 25.62 -9.54 -0.30
C GLY A 144 26.83 -8.62 -0.17
N ARG A 145 27.90 -8.88 -0.93
CA ARG A 145 29.13 -8.10 -0.90
C ARG A 145 28.93 -6.63 -1.27
N TYR A 146 28.31 -6.35 -2.41
CA TYR A 146 28.09 -4.96 -2.83
C TYR A 146 27.16 -4.21 -1.89
N THR A 147 26.22 -4.93 -1.28
CA THR A 147 25.38 -4.29 -0.29
C THR A 147 26.16 -3.89 0.96
N THR A 148 27.03 -4.77 1.46
CA THR A 148 27.94 -4.46 2.56
C THR A 148 28.82 -3.26 2.22
N VAL A 149 29.35 -3.21 0.99
CA VAL A 149 30.12 -2.06 0.48
C VAL A 149 29.33 -0.76 0.60
N PHE A 150 28.11 -0.72 0.07
CA PHE A 150 27.29 0.50 0.10
C PHE A 150 26.95 0.94 1.53
N GLY A 151 26.61 -0.01 2.41
CA GLY A 151 26.34 0.25 3.82
C GLY A 151 27.56 0.84 4.53
N LEU A 152 28.72 0.20 4.39
CA LEU A 152 29.96 0.68 5.01
C LEU A 152 30.37 2.06 4.47
N LEU A 153 30.25 2.28 3.16
CA LEU A 153 30.53 3.60 2.56
C LEU A 153 29.58 4.67 3.10
N GLN A 154 28.30 4.36 3.27
CA GLN A 154 27.33 5.29 3.83
C GLN A 154 27.68 5.68 5.28
N ASP A 155 28.15 4.72 6.08
CA ASP A 155 28.54 4.95 7.48
C ASP A 155 29.82 5.81 7.61
N LEU A 156 30.60 5.95 6.54
CA LEU A 156 31.78 6.83 6.55
C LEU A 156 31.40 8.31 6.62
N ASP A 157 30.52 8.82 5.76
CA ASP A 157 30.16 10.25 5.74
C ASP A 157 28.74 10.47 5.18
N PRO A 158 27.89 11.28 5.83
CA PRO A 158 26.55 11.60 5.34
C PRO A 158 26.48 12.18 3.91
N ARG A 159 27.55 12.81 3.41
CA ARG A 159 27.68 13.28 2.01
C ARG A 159 27.64 12.13 1.01
N ILE A 160 28.13 10.95 1.36
CA ILE A 160 28.04 9.76 0.50
C ILE A 160 26.58 9.39 0.27
N SER A 161 25.76 9.36 1.33
CA SER A 161 24.32 9.11 1.21
C SER A 161 23.63 10.12 0.28
N ARG A 162 23.93 11.43 0.43
CA ARG A 162 23.42 12.48 -0.46
C ARG A 162 23.83 12.27 -1.92
N THR A 163 25.04 11.76 -2.14
CA THR A 163 25.56 11.50 -3.48
C THR A 163 24.93 10.25 -4.11
N TYR A 164 24.67 9.20 -3.33
CA TYR A 164 23.89 8.06 -3.79
C TYR A 164 22.50 8.50 -4.27
N LYS A 165 21.80 9.29 -3.45
CA LYS A 165 20.45 9.79 -3.74
C LYS A 165 20.38 10.63 -5.02
N SER A 166 21.45 11.36 -5.35
CA SER A 166 21.55 12.18 -6.56
C SER A 166 22.19 11.49 -7.76
N SER A 167 22.60 10.21 -7.62
CA SER A 167 23.29 9.45 -8.67
C SER A 167 22.30 8.66 -9.55
N PRO A 168 22.20 8.95 -10.86
CA PRO A 168 21.36 8.17 -11.76
C PRO A 168 21.83 6.73 -11.89
N ALA A 169 23.14 6.49 -11.86
CA ALA A 169 23.69 5.14 -11.88
C ALA A 169 23.27 4.33 -10.64
N PHE A 170 23.25 4.97 -9.47
CA PHE A 170 22.78 4.33 -8.24
C PHE A 170 21.27 4.02 -8.30
N CYS A 171 20.44 4.93 -8.80
CA CYS A 171 19.01 4.66 -8.99
C CYS A 171 18.79 3.46 -9.94
N ASN A 172 19.55 3.41 -11.04
CA ASN A 172 19.52 2.29 -11.98
C ASN A 172 20.00 0.99 -11.36
N LEU A 173 20.95 1.08 -10.44
CA LEU A 173 21.46 -0.06 -9.70
C LEU A 173 20.42 -0.59 -8.69
N LEU A 174 19.84 0.30 -7.87
CA LEU A 174 18.77 -0.01 -6.92
C LEU A 174 17.60 -0.74 -7.57
N ILE A 175 17.28 -0.36 -8.80
CA ILE A 175 16.27 -0.99 -9.65
C ILE A 175 16.57 -2.47 -9.94
N ARG A 176 17.84 -2.84 -10.11
CA ARG A 176 18.26 -4.19 -10.49
C ARG A 176 18.62 -5.07 -9.29
N ILE A 177 19.21 -4.47 -8.27
CA ILE A 177 19.80 -5.20 -7.16
C ILE A 177 18.85 -5.31 -5.95
N ALA A 178 17.58 -5.65 -6.13
CA ALA A 178 16.64 -5.73 -5.00
C ALA A 178 16.89 -6.96 -4.09
N GLY A 179 18.00 -6.98 -3.33
CA GLY A 179 18.34 -7.94 -2.27
C GLY A 179 18.22 -7.33 -0.86
N CYS A 180 18.33 -8.16 0.19
CA CYS A 180 17.94 -7.84 1.58
C CYS A 180 18.47 -6.50 2.14
N PRO A 181 19.76 -6.15 2.02
CA PRO A 181 20.20 -4.88 2.57
C PRO A 181 20.15 -3.73 1.54
N ILE A 182 19.87 -4.00 0.26
CA ILE A 182 19.60 -2.96 -0.75
C ILE A 182 18.17 -2.46 -0.67
N ILE A 183 17.23 -3.21 -0.12
CA ILE A 183 15.92 -2.65 0.22
C ILE A 183 16.09 -1.51 1.23
N ASN A 184 17.04 -1.60 2.16
CA ASN A 184 17.33 -0.49 3.07
C ASN A 184 17.90 0.71 2.32
N LEU A 185 18.84 0.50 1.40
CA LEU A 185 19.38 1.57 0.55
C LEU A 185 18.31 2.19 -0.38
N PHE A 186 17.45 1.35 -0.95
CA PHE A 186 16.31 1.77 -1.74
C PHE A 186 15.38 2.61 -0.90
N LYS A 187 15.01 2.11 0.29
CA LYS A 187 14.17 2.82 1.25
C LYS A 187 14.78 4.17 1.63
N LEU A 188 16.07 4.22 1.93
CA LEU A 188 16.79 5.47 2.19
C LEU A 188 16.76 6.44 1.00
N CYS A 189 16.82 5.91 -0.22
CA CYS A 189 16.70 6.69 -1.45
C CYS A 189 15.29 7.24 -1.66
N VAL A 190 14.24 6.46 -1.38
CA VAL A 190 12.85 6.90 -1.57
C VAL A 190 12.24 7.67 -0.39
N GLU A 191 12.85 7.59 0.80
CA GLU A 191 12.53 8.46 1.94
C GLU A 191 13.08 9.88 1.74
N ASP A 192 14.04 10.04 0.84
CA ASP A 192 14.59 11.32 0.41
C ASP A 192 13.81 11.89 -0.78
N GLU A 193 13.42 13.16 -0.72
CA GLU A 193 12.58 13.75 -1.77
C GLU A 193 13.30 13.84 -3.12
N ASP A 194 14.57 14.26 -3.13
CA ASP A 194 15.39 14.35 -4.34
C ASP A 194 15.69 12.96 -4.90
N GLY A 195 16.08 12.01 -4.05
CA GLY A 195 16.32 10.62 -4.44
C GLY A 195 15.07 9.93 -4.99
N ARG A 196 13.90 10.20 -4.40
CA ARG A 196 12.61 9.72 -4.90
C ARG A 196 12.28 10.32 -6.25
N GLU A 197 12.41 11.64 -6.42
CA GLU A 197 12.10 12.31 -7.69
C GLU A 197 13.03 11.82 -8.82
N LEU A 198 14.34 11.73 -8.57
CA LEU A 198 15.30 11.20 -9.54
C LEU A 198 14.95 9.75 -9.92
N LEU A 199 14.63 8.92 -8.93
CA LEU A 199 14.15 7.57 -9.18
C LEU A 199 12.91 7.63 -10.09
N LEU A 200 11.85 8.36 -9.72
CA LEU A 200 10.62 8.49 -10.50
C LEU A 200 10.84 8.96 -11.94
N GLN A 201 11.80 9.87 -12.16
CA GLN A 201 12.21 10.32 -13.49
C GLN A 201 12.84 9.18 -14.30
N GLU A 202 13.80 8.44 -13.72
CA GLU A 202 14.41 7.27 -14.35
C GLU A 202 13.37 6.15 -14.62
N LEU A 203 12.42 5.96 -13.71
CA LEU A 203 11.30 5.02 -13.88
C LEU A 203 10.42 5.41 -15.07
N SER A 204 10.18 6.71 -15.25
CA SER A 204 9.31 7.24 -16.30
C SER A 204 9.97 7.25 -17.67
N ALA A 205 11.31 7.35 -17.73
CA ALA A 205 12.07 7.35 -18.97
C ALA A 205 12.11 5.97 -19.66
N ARG A 206 11.83 4.88 -18.94
CA ARG A 206 11.96 3.51 -19.44
C ARG A 206 10.59 2.89 -19.76
N PRO A 207 10.32 2.48 -21.03
CA PRO A 207 9.07 1.80 -21.37
C PRO A 207 8.98 0.45 -20.65
N ASN A 208 7.77 0.06 -20.23
CA ASN A 208 7.47 -1.16 -19.45
C ASN A 208 8.09 -1.26 -18.05
N PHE A 209 8.92 -0.30 -17.66
CA PHE A 209 9.66 -0.35 -16.41
C PHE A 209 8.76 -0.57 -15.20
N ALA A 210 7.66 0.18 -15.10
CA ALA A 210 6.72 0.04 -13.99
C ALA A 210 6.22 -1.41 -13.81
N LYS A 211 6.01 -2.12 -14.92
CA LYS A 211 5.59 -3.53 -14.92
C LYS A 211 6.71 -4.45 -14.45
N ASP A 212 7.93 -4.24 -14.95
CA ASP A 212 9.09 -5.05 -14.58
C ASP A 212 9.47 -4.86 -13.11
N PHE A 213 9.41 -3.61 -12.63
CA PHE A 213 9.58 -3.28 -11.22
C PHE A 213 8.53 -3.95 -10.36
N ALA A 214 7.25 -3.79 -10.69
CA ALA A 214 6.17 -4.45 -9.95
C ALA A 214 6.33 -5.97 -9.94
N SER A 215 6.67 -6.58 -11.07
CA SER A 215 6.93 -8.03 -11.14
C SER A 215 8.11 -8.43 -10.24
N SER A 216 9.23 -7.71 -10.33
CA SER A 216 10.45 -8.01 -9.57
C SER A 216 10.21 -7.90 -8.07
N THR A 217 9.55 -6.82 -7.61
CA THR A 217 9.13 -6.66 -6.21
C THR A 217 8.27 -7.83 -5.74
N LEU A 218 7.32 -8.28 -6.57
CA LEU A 218 6.43 -9.39 -6.22
C LEU A 218 7.11 -10.76 -6.27
N ASP A 219 8.08 -10.96 -7.16
CA ASP A 219 8.89 -12.17 -7.18
C ASP A 219 9.75 -12.28 -5.92
N ARG A 220 10.24 -11.16 -5.38
CA ARG A 220 10.90 -11.12 -4.07
C ARG A 220 9.98 -11.50 -2.92
N VAL A 221 8.74 -11.04 -2.92
CA VAL A 221 7.74 -11.46 -1.90
C VAL A 221 7.52 -12.97 -1.97
N LYS A 222 7.44 -13.55 -3.18
CA LYS A 222 7.31 -15.01 -3.35
C LYS A 222 8.55 -15.76 -2.83
N GLN A 223 9.76 -15.23 -3.03
CA GLN A 223 10.98 -15.83 -2.50
C GLN A 223 10.96 -15.95 -0.97
N VAL A 224 10.40 -14.96 -0.25
CA VAL A 224 10.22 -15.04 1.21
C VAL A 224 9.37 -16.25 1.58
N ARG A 225 8.23 -16.43 0.89
CA ARG A 225 7.33 -17.56 1.11
C ARG A 225 8.02 -18.92 0.87
N ASP A 226 8.90 -18.98 -0.13
CA ASP A 226 9.58 -20.21 -0.51
C ASP A 226 10.79 -20.49 0.41
N ALA A 227 11.40 -19.44 0.98
CA ALA A 227 12.50 -19.53 1.95
C ALA A 227 12.03 -19.94 3.37
N ASP A 228 10.82 -19.54 3.79
CA ASP A 228 10.21 -19.81 5.10
C ASP A 228 10.11 -21.32 5.45
N ARG A 229 10.35 -22.21 4.50
CA ARG A 229 10.45 -23.66 4.73
C ARG A 229 11.74 -24.11 5.42
N ARG A 230 12.72 -23.22 5.62
CA ARG A 230 14.07 -23.54 6.10
C ARG A 230 14.42 -22.71 7.34
N ASP A 231 13.89 -23.06 8.52
CA ASP A 231 14.25 -22.53 9.85
C ASP A 231 14.53 -21.01 9.95
N SER A 232 14.00 -20.19 9.04
CA SER A 232 14.30 -18.77 8.98
C SER A 232 13.52 -18.02 10.05
N ASP A 233 14.18 -17.09 10.73
CA ASP A 233 13.55 -16.21 11.71
C ASP A 233 12.38 -15.43 11.08
N ALA A 234 11.16 -15.68 11.57
CA ALA A 234 9.94 -15.05 11.08
C ALA A 234 10.02 -13.52 11.15
N SER A 235 10.72 -12.97 12.15
CA SER A 235 10.86 -11.52 12.33
C SER A 235 11.58 -10.89 11.14
N VAL A 236 12.65 -11.54 10.65
CA VAL A 236 13.44 -11.09 9.50
C VAL A 236 12.61 -11.16 8.22
N ALA A 237 11.89 -12.26 8.02
CA ALA A 237 11.01 -12.43 6.87
C ALA A 237 9.92 -11.34 6.81
N ILE A 238 9.27 -11.06 7.95
CA ILE A 238 8.22 -10.04 8.03
C ILE A 238 8.82 -8.64 7.85
N GLN A 239 9.97 -8.35 8.45
CA GLN A 239 10.64 -7.06 8.31
C GLN A 239 11.02 -6.78 6.85
N TYR A 240 11.47 -7.81 6.12
CA TYR A 240 11.75 -7.72 4.70
C TYR A 240 10.47 -7.41 3.89
N VAL A 241 9.39 -8.14 4.15
CA VAL A 241 8.08 -7.90 3.50
C VAL A 241 7.56 -6.49 3.81
N HIS A 242 7.66 -6.03 5.06
CA HIS A 242 7.30 -4.68 5.46
C HIS A 242 8.12 -3.63 4.73
N SER A 243 9.43 -3.86 4.55
CA SER A 243 10.30 -2.93 3.85
C SER A 243 9.94 -2.84 2.36
N LEU A 244 9.58 -3.96 1.71
CA LEU A 244 9.03 -3.95 0.35
C LEU A 244 7.70 -3.19 0.26
N LEU A 245 6.81 -3.31 1.24
CA LEU A 245 5.58 -2.50 1.29
C LEU A 245 5.90 -1.01 1.41
N GLY A 246 6.89 -0.64 2.24
CA GLY A 246 7.38 0.73 2.37
C GLY A 246 7.90 1.28 1.04
N VAL A 247 8.64 0.47 0.28
CA VAL A 247 9.09 0.80 -1.08
C VAL A 247 7.90 1.08 -2.01
N ILE A 248 6.88 0.22 -2.01
CA ILE A 248 5.68 0.43 -2.84
C ILE A 248 4.96 1.73 -2.45
N ARG A 249 4.82 1.99 -1.15
CA ARG A 249 4.18 3.21 -0.64
C ARG A 249 4.92 4.46 -1.11
N LEU A 250 6.23 4.51 -0.90
CA LEU A 250 7.03 5.70 -1.18
C LEU A 250 7.21 5.92 -2.69
N SER A 251 7.37 4.86 -3.49
CA SER A 251 7.58 5.00 -4.94
C SER A 251 6.27 5.15 -5.73
N GLY A 252 5.20 4.49 -5.30
CA GLY A 252 4.02 4.42 -6.14
C GLY A 252 2.95 5.47 -5.81
N CYS A 253 2.93 6.09 -4.62
CA CYS A 253 1.93 7.12 -4.31
C CYS A 253 1.93 8.27 -5.34
N ASP A 254 3.10 8.60 -5.87
CA ASP A 254 3.29 9.73 -6.80
C ASP A 254 3.37 9.29 -8.28
N SER A 255 3.28 7.98 -8.57
CA SER A 255 3.47 7.44 -9.93
C SER A 255 2.28 6.59 -10.40
N PRO A 256 1.32 7.17 -11.15
CA PRO A 256 0.19 6.43 -11.72
C PRO A 256 0.59 5.21 -12.57
N PRO A 257 1.67 5.22 -13.37
CA PRO A 257 2.15 4.02 -14.07
C PRO A 257 2.51 2.86 -13.12
N LEU A 258 3.25 3.15 -12.04
CA LEU A 258 3.58 2.15 -11.01
C LEU A 258 2.32 1.64 -10.30
N GLN A 259 1.39 2.53 -9.96
CA GLN A 259 0.13 2.13 -9.34
C GLN A 259 -0.63 1.13 -10.19
N ARG A 260 -0.80 1.44 -11.48
CA ARG A 260 -1.45 0.54 -12.44
C ARG A 260 -0.72 -0.78 -12.58
N ALA A 261 0.61 -0.76 -12.60
CA ALA A 261 1.42 -1.97 -12.69
C ALA A 261 1.22 -2.89 -11.47
N PHE A 262 1.33 -2.37 -10.25
CA PHE A 262 1.12 -3.15 -9.03
C PHE A 262 -0.31 -3.68 -8.91
N VAL A 263 -1.32 -2.85 -9.19
CA VAL A 263 -2.73 -3.27 -9.20
C VAL A 263 -2.96 -4.39 -10.22
N SER A 264 -2.42 -4.26 -11.43
CA SER A 264 -2.52 -5.28 -12.48
C SER A 264 -1.80 -6.58 -12.09
N ALA A 265 -0.72 -6.47 -11.32
CA ALA A 265 0.03 -7.61 -10.81
C ALA A 265 -0.57 -8.21 -9.50
N HIS A 266 -1.72 -7.70 -9.05
CA HIS A 266 -2.43 -8.19 -7.86
C HIS A 266 -1.58 -8.16 -6.58
N TYR A 267 -0.79 -7.09 -6.38
CA TYR A 267 0.19 -7.00 -5.29
C TYR A 267 -0.38 -7.35 -3.90
N LEU A 268 -1.53 -6.77 -3.51
CA LEU A 268 -2.16 -7.02 -2.20
C LEU A 268 -2.38 -8.51 -1.92
N LYS A 269 -2.83 -9.25 -2.93
CA LYS A 269 -3.01 -10.71 -2.83
C LYS A 269 -1.68 -11.42 -2.58
N GLN A 270 -0.62 -11.08 -3.33
CA GLN A 270 0.69 -11.74 -3.18
C GLN A 270 1.30 -11.48 -1.80
N PHE A 271 1.24 -10.24 -1.31
CA PHE A 271 1.74 -9.89 0.02
C PHE A 271 0.91 -10.54 1.13
N THR A 272 -0.42 -10.50 1.06
CA THR A 272 -1.28 -11.11 2.08
C THR A 272 -1.10 -12.62 2.11
N THR A 273 -1.13 -13.30 0.96
CA THR A 273 -0.94 -14.77 0.90
C THR A 273 0.45 -15.22 1.33
N THR A 274 1.45 -14.34 1.28
CA THR A 274 2.80 -14.59 1.83
C THR A 274 2.84 -14.41 3.34
N LEU A 275 2.18 -13.36 3.88
CA LEU A 275 2.17 -13.10 5.32
C LEU A 275 1.29 -14.07 6.11
N VAL A 276 0.20 -14.61 5.53
CA VAL A 276 -0.70 -15.55 6.23
C VAL A 276 0.03 -16.78 6.82
N PRO A 277 0.83 -17.56 6.07
CA PRO A 277 1.55 -18.70 6.64
C PRO A 277 2.57 -18.27 7.70
N ILE A 278 3.33 -17.20 7.45
CA ILE A 278 4.32 -16.66 8.40
C ILE A 278 3.63 -16.27 9.71
N ALA A 279 2.51 -15.53 9.63
CA ALA A 279 1.71 -15.14 10.79
C ALA A 279 1.27 -16.35 11.62
N ARG A 280 0.87 -17.44 10.96
CA ARG A 280 0.45 -18.68 11.64
C ARG A 280 1.59 -19.35 12.42
N GLY A 281 2.86 -19.11 12.05
CA GLY A 281 4.04 -19.62 12.73
C GLY A 281 4.48 -18.84 13.98
N ILE A 282 4.07 -17.57 14.15
CA ILE A 282 4.60 -16.67 15.20
C ILE A 282 4.21 -17.10 16.61
N SER A 283 5.16 -17.50 17.47
CA SER A 283 4.86 -17.81 18.87
C SER A 283 4.23 -16.61 19.62
N PRO A 284 3.26 -16.81 20.54
CA PRO A 284 2.75 -15.73 21.39
C PRO A 284 3.83 -15.02 22.24
N SER A 285 4.98 -15.68 22.47
CA SER A 285 6.13 -15.09 23.18
C SER A 285 7.05 -14.26 22.29
N ASP A 286 6.87 -14.31 20.96
CA ASP A 286 7.72 -13.59 20.00
C ASP A 286 7.17 -12.19 19.73
N VAL A 287 7.56 -11.27 20.61
CA VAL A 287 7.13 -9.86 20.58
C VAL A 287 7.65 -9.15 19.32
N ALA A 288 8.86 -9.48 18.86
CA ALA A 288 9.48 -8.84 17.70
C ALA A 288 8.70 -9.16 16.41
N SER A 289 8.48 -10.44 16.12
CA SER A 289 7.69 -10.88 14.96
C SER A 289 6.27 -10.35 15.01
N THR A 290 5.63 -10.35 16.19
CA THR A 290 4.28 -9.80 16.37
C THR A 290 4.23 -8.31 16.03
N THR A 291 5.24 -7.55 16.48
CA THR A 291 5.33 -6.10 16.21
C THR A 291 5.51 -5.84 14.71
N TYR A 292 6.44 -6.55 14.07
CA TYR A 292 6.64 -6.40 12.62
C TYR A 292 5.42 -6.86 11.82
N LEU A 293 4.70 -7.89 12.26
CA LEU A 293 3.47 -8.34 11.58
C LEU A 293 2.39 -7.27 11.65
N ALA A 294 2.21 -6.62 12.80
CA ALA A 294 1.25 -5.53 12.96
C ALA A 294 1.61 -4.34 12.04
N MET A 295 2.89 -3.99 11.94
CA MET A 295 3.37 -2.94 11.03
C MET A 295 3.15 -3.31 9.55
N ALA A 296 3.52 -4.53 9.14
CA ALA A 296 3.31 -5.00 7.77
C ALA A 296 1.82 -5.06 7.40
N ALA A 297 0.98 -5.56 8.30
CA ALA A 297 -0.46 -5.61 8.11
C ALA A 297 -1.04 -4.19 8.00
N ARG A 298 -0.59 -3.25 8.83
CA ARG A 298 -0.98 -1.83 8.77
C ARG A 298 -0.62 -1.21 7.43
N GLU A 299 0.61 -1.42 6.95
CA GLU A 299 1.02 -0.90 5.65
C GLU A 299 0.20 -1.48 4.49
N LEU A 300 -0.21 -2.76 4.57
CA LEU A 300 -1.15 -3.33 3.59
C LEU A 300 -2.51 -2.63 3.61
N GLY A 301 -3.04 -2.34 4.80
CA GLY A 301 -4.29 -1.58 4.94
C GLY A 301 -4.16 -0.17 4.36
N VAL A 302 -3.10 0.54 4.74
CA VAL A 302 -2.81 1.90 4.23
C VAL A 302 -2.68 1.92 2.70
N LEU A 303 -1.95 0.95 2.12
CA LEU A 303 -1.86 0.81 0.67
C LEU A 303 -3.22 0.48 0.04
N ALA A 304 -4.05 -0.35 0.68
CA ALA A 304 -5.39 -0.62 0.18
C ALA A 304 -6.26 0.63 0.15
N VAL A 305 -6.09 1.57 1.09
CA VAL A 305 -6.78 2.87 1.10
C VAL A 305 -6.23 3.83 0.06
N ASN A 306 -4.91 4.02 0.03
CA ASN A 306 -4.29 5.14 -0.68
C ASN A 306 -3.90 4.81 -2.13
N PHE A 307 -3.92 3.54 -2.55
CA PHE A 307 -3.18 3.11 -3.74
C PHE A 307 -3.99 2.33 -4.77
N PRO A 308 -4.51 2.99 -5.82
CA PRO A 308 -5.02 4.36 -5.82
C PRO A 308 -6.37 4.46 -5.06
N GLU A 309 -6.67 5.64 -4.50
CA GLU A 309 -7.87 5.91 -3.67
C GLU A 309 -9.17 5.37 -4.28
N TYR A 310 -9.40 5.61 -5.58
CA TYR A 310 -10.62 5.17 -6.27
C TYR A 310 -10.78 3.64 -6.39
N LEU A 311 -9.72 2.87 -6.12
CA LEU A 311 -9.75 1.41 -6.08
C LEU A 311 -9.86 0.86 -4.66
N SER A 312 -9.98 1.68 -3.62
CA SER A 312 -9.83 1.17 -2.26
C SER A 312 -10.87 0.12 -1.87
N SER A 313 -12.13 0.23 -2.31
CA SER A 313 -13.13 -0.83 -2.10
C SER A 313 -12.76 -2.15 -2.79
N ARG A 314 -12.12 -2.09 -3.98
CA ARG A 314 -11.60 -3.27 -4.68
C ARG A 314 -10.40 -3.86 -3.95
N ASN A 315 -9.50 -2.99 -3.47
CA ASN A 315 -8.30 -3.38 -2.75
C ASN A 315 -8.64 -4.07 -1.42
N HIS A 316 -9.57 -3.53 -0.64
CA HIS A 316 -10.04 -4.16 0.59
C HIS A 316 -10.74 -5.49 0.33
N ALA A 317 -11.57 -5.57 -0.71
CA ALA A 317 -12.17 -6.85 -1.12
C ALA A 317 -11.09 -7.88 -1.49
N GLN A 318 -10.02 -7.45 -2.18
CA GLN A 318 -8.88 -8.32 -2.49
C GLN A 318 -8.12 -8.77 -1.23
N LEU A 319 -7.89 -7.89 -0.25
CA LEU A 319 -7.28 -8.24 1.03
C LEU A 319 -8.09 -9.33 1.74
N VAL A 320 -9.40 -9.11 1.91
CA VAL A 320 -10.31 -10.07 2.55
C VAL A 320 -10.26 -11.42 1.83
N ALA A 321 -10.42 -11.42 0.50
CA ALA A 321 -10.37 -12.64 -0.31
C ALA A 321 -9.01 -13.36 -0.29
N SER A 322 -7.95 -12.67 0.14
CA SER A 322 -6.59 -13.22 0.20
C SER A 322 -6.18 -13.73 1.59
N GLY A 323 -7.11 -13.74 2.56
CA GLY A 323 -6.86 -14.26 3.91
C GLY A 323 -6.41 -13.21 4.92
N TYR A 324 -6.62 -11.91 4.65
CA TYR A 324 -6.21 -10.84 5.57
C TYR A 324 -6.84 -10.97 6.97
N MET A 325 -8.04 -11.54 7.06
CA MET A 325 -8.71 -11.86 8.33
C MET A 325 -7.93 -12.84 9.22
N ASP A 326 -7.16 -13.75 8.62
CA ASP A 326 -6.31 -14.67 9.40
C ASP A 326 -5.16 -13.94 10.06
N ILE A 327 -4.61 -12.91 9.40
CA ILE A 327 -3.56 -12.05 9.96
C ILE A 327 -4.13 -11.28 11.17
N LEU A 328 -5.31 -10.67 11.02
CA LEU A 328 -5.97 -9.92 12.11
C LEU A 328 -6.35 -10.83 13.29
N ALA A 329 -6.91 -12.00 13.01
CA ALA A 329 -7.24 -12.98 14.06
C ALA A 329 -6.01 -13.49 14.79
N ARG A 330 -4.89 -13.63 14.07
CA ARG A 330 -3.62 -14.01 14.68
C ARG A 330 -3.10 -12.90 15.58
N LEU A 331 -3.00 -11.67 15.09
CA LEU A 331 -2.55 -10.50 15.87
C LEU A 331 -3.37 -10.35 17.16
N THR A 332 -4.70 -10.29 17.04
CA THR A 332 -5.61 -10.17 18.20
C THR A 332 -5.52 -11.36 19.17
N GLY A 333 -5.07 -12.52 18.71
CA GLY A 333 -4.88 -13.73 19.51
C GLY A 333 -3.51 -13.87 20.21
N ILE A 334 -2.49 -13.11 19.78
CA ILE A 334 -1.12 -13.22 20.33
C ILE A 334 -0.61 -11.94 21.00
N LEU A 335 -1.27 -10.80 20.82
CA LEU A 335 -0.86 -9.54 21.43
C LEU A 335 -0.84 -9.64 22.98
N PRO A 336 0.25 -9.21 23.64
CA PRO A 336 0.34 -9.24 25.08
C PRO A 336 -0.66 -8.28 25.73
N PRO A 337 -1.22 -8.60 26.91
CA PRO A 337 -2.32 -7.85 27.48
C PRO A 337 -2.01 -6.38 27.81
N GLU A 338 -0.82 -5.99 28.30
CA GLU A 338 -0.76 -4.70 29.03
C GLU A 338 0.61 -4.01 29.24
N LYS A 339 1.73 -4.40 28.60
CA LYS A 339 3.05 -3.85 28.96
C LYS A 339 3.99 -3.44 27.83
N LEU A 340 3.54 -2.60 26.90
CA LEU A 340 4.47 -1.88 26.01
C LEU A 340 4.36 -0.37 26.28
N ASN A 341 5.20 0.09 27.21
CA ASN A 341 5.44 1.51 27.44
C ASN A 341 6.23 2.10 26.26
N GLU A 342 5.75 3.26 25.83
CA GLU A 342 6.40 4.36 25.10
C GLU A 342 7.07 4.06 23.74
N PHE A 343 6.73 4.94 22.78
CA PHE A 343 7.20 5.06 21.38
C PHE A 343 6.46 4.23 20.31
N ASN A 344 5.61 4.91 19.53
CA ASN A 344 5.18 4.76 18.11
C ASN A 344 5.14 3.39 17.40
N LYS A 345 5.33 2.28 18.11
CA LYS A 345 5.39 0.91 17.62
C LYS A 345 4.52 0.02 18.48
N ASN A 346 3.43 0.56 19.05
CA ASN A 346 2.50 -0.24 19.83
C ASN A 346 1.67 -1.10 18.86
N PRO A 347 1.90 -2.42 18.80
CA PRO A 347 1.21 -3.29 17.86
C PRO A 347 -0.29 -3.39 18.16
N THR A 348 -0.73 -3.09 19.39
CA THR A 348 -2.14 -2.94 19.75
C THR A 348 -2.78 -1.77 19.03
N THR A 349 -2.14 -0.60 19.00
CA THR A 349 -2.64 0.57 18.26
C THR A 349 -2.74 0.27 16.77
N HIS A 350 -1.69 -0.30 16.18
CA HIS A 350 -1.73 -0.70 14.76
C HIS A 350 -2.85 -1.71 14.48
N THR A 351 -3.06 -2.68 15.37
CA THR A 351 -4.14 -3.68 15.18
C THR A 351 -5.53 -3.05 15.34
N ARG A 352 -5.70 -2.06 16.23
CA ARG A 352 -6.93 -1.27 16.33
C ARG A 352 -7.19 -0.53 15.03
N ASP A 353 -6.22 0.23 14.52
CA ASP A 353 -6.33 0.96 13.25
C ASP A 353 -6.79 0.04 12.11
N LEU A 354 -6.31 -1.22 12.11
CA LEU A 354 -6.66 -2.20 11.09
C LEU A 354 -8.10 -2.71 11.19
N ILE A 355 -8.56 -3.00 12.41
CA ILE A 355 -9.95 -3.40 12.67
C ILE A 355 -10.89 -2.27 12.24
N GLU A 356 -10.55 -1.05 12.63
CA GLU A 356 -11.27 0.19 12.32
C GLU A 356 -11.33 0.45 10.80
N MET A 357 -10.19 0.39 10.11
CA MET A 357 -10.09 0.58 8.67
C MET A 357 -10.92 -0.46 7.91
N LEU A 358 -10.72 -1.75 8.19
CA LEU A 358 -11.50 -2.80 7.53
C LEU A 358 -12.99 -2.71 7.88
N GLY A 359 -13.29 -2.26 9.10
CA GLY A 359 -14.62 -1.94 9.58
C GLY A 359 -15.32 -0.87 8.75
N GLY A 360 -14.66 0.25 8.48
CA GLY A 360 -15.20 1.31 7.63
C GLY A 360 -15.52 0.82 6.22
N TYR A 361 -14.62 0.05 5.61
CA TYR A 361 -14.81 -0.48 4.25
C TYR A 361 -15.78 -1.66 4.17
N SER A 362 -16.13 -2.30 5.29
CA SER A 362 -17.12 -3.37 5.33
C SER A 362 -18.54 -2.89 4.99
N ILE A 363 -18.77 -1.59 4.85
CA ILE A 363 -20.04 -1.05 4.33
C ILE A 363 -20.15 -1.20 2.80
N GLU A 364 -19.03 -1.40 2.10
CA GLU A 364 -19.05 -1.53 0.64
C GLU A 364 -19.51 -2.93 0.22
N PRO A 365 -20.55 -3.08 -0.63
CA PRO A 365 -21.07 -4.37 -1.10
C PRO A 365 -20.00 -5.31 -1.66
N ARG A 366 -19.01 -4.76 -2.35
CA ARG A 366 -17.91 -5.54 -2.91
C ARG A 366 -17.04 -6.19 -1.82
N VAL A 367 -16.82 -5.48 -0.72
CA VAL A 367 -16.04 -5.99 0.42
C VAL A 367 -16.87 -7.03 1.17
N LEU A 368 -18.17 -6.80 1.35
CA LEU A 368 -19.10 -7.78 1.94
C LEU A 368 -19.17 -9.08 1.11
N ALA A 369 -19.23 -8.97 -0.22
CA ALA A 369 -19.16 -10.14 -1.10
C ALA A 369 -17.87 -10.94 -0.87
N ALA A 370 -16.72 -10.26 -0.74
CA ALA A 370 -15.47 -10.93 -0.43
C ALA A 370 -15.48 -11.62 0.95
N PHE A 371 -16.12 -11.04 1.97
CA PHE A 371 -16.30 -11.70 3.26
C PHE A 371 -17.12 -12.99 3.13
N ILE A 372 -18.25 -12.93 2.42
CA ILE A 372 -19.12 -14.09 2.17
C ILE A 372 -18.35 -15.18 1.40
N ASP A 373 -17.66 -14.81 0.33
CA ASP A 373 -16.92 -15.73 -0.53
C ASP A 373 -15.71 -16.37 0.19
N SER A 374 -15.08 -15.64 1.11
CA SER A 374 -13.95 -16.14 1.90
C SER A 374 -14.33 -17.26 2.87
N LYS A 375 -15.63 -17.43 3.18
CA LYS A 375 -16.17 -18.37 4.18
C LYS A 375 -15.56 -18.19 5.59
N VAL A 376 -14.93 -17.04 5.87
CA VAL A 376 -14.47 -16.70 7.21
C VAL A 376 -15.70 -16.50 8.09
N PRO A 377 -15.81 -17.18 9.26
CA PRO A 377 -16.94 -16.97 10.15
C PRO A 377 -17.07 -15.50 10.57
N LEU A 378 -18.29 -14.97 10.61
CA LEU A 378 -18.53 -13.54 10.89
C LEU A 378 -18.16 -13.14 12.34
N ASP A 379 -18.06 -14.11 13.24
CA ASP A 379 -17.60 -14.00 14.62
C ASP A 379 -16.13 -14.43 14.81
N TYR A 380 -15.38 -14.57 13.73
CA TYR A 380 -14.02 -15.13 13.79
C TYR A 380 -13.07 -14.28 14.65
N LEU A 381 -13.08 -12.95 14.48
CA LEU A 381 -12.24 -12.07 15.29
C LEU A 381 -12.64 -12.08 16.77
N SER A 382 -13.93 -11.93 17.09
CA SER A 382 -14.37 -11.92 18.48
C SER A 382 -14.07 -13.23 19.22
N ARG A 383 -14.15 -14.39 18.53
CA ARG A 383 -13.78 -15.69 19.11
C ARG A 383 -12.27 -15.90 19.27
N LYS A 384 -11.45 -15.31 18.40
CA LYS A 384 -9.99 -15.48 18.40
C LYS A 384 -9.25 -14.40 19.21
N CYS A 385 -9.89 -13.27 19.47
CA CYS A 385 -9.31 -12.18 20.23
C CYS A 385 -9.04 -12.59 21.68
N LYS A 386 -7.75 -12.62 22.06
CA LYS A 386 -7.32 -12.84 23.44
C LYS A 386 -6.84 -11.55 24.12
N SER A 387 -6.52 -10.52 23.33
CA SER A 387 -6.17 -9.20 23.85
C SER A 387 -7.40 -8.55 24.51
N VAL A 388 -7.30 -8.24 25.81
CA VAL A 388 -8.35 -7.54 26.56
C VAL A 388 -8.57 -6.14 25.98
N ALA A 389 -7.49 -5.45 25.60
CA ALA A 389 -7.51 -4.09 25.08
C ALA A 389 -8.15 -3.94 23.68
N LEU A 390 -8.29 -5.04 22.91
CA LEU A 390 -8.91 -5.05 21.58
C LEU A 390 -10.26 -5.79 21.54
N ARG A 391 -10.65 -6.40 22.66
CA ARG A 391 -11.87 -7.22 22.72
C ARG A 391 -13.13 -6.40 22.39
N PRO A 392 -13.32 -5.17 22.91
CA PRO A 392 -14.47 -4.35 22.55
C PRO A 392 -14.58 -4.14 21.04
N GLU A 393 -13.48 -3.73 20.40
CA GLU A 393 -13.42 -3.45 18.96
C GLU A 393 -13.63 -4.71 18.12
N CYS A 394 -13.10 -5.86 18.55
CA CYS A 394 -13.31 -7.14 17.85
C CYS A 394 -14.77 -7.62 17.91
N VAL A 395 -15.43 -7.44 19.07
CA VAL A 395 -16.86 -7.79 19.25
C VAL A 395 -17.72 -6.86 18.39
N GLN A 396 -17.51 -5.55 18.53
CA GLN A 396 -18.19 -4.52 17.77
C GLN A 396 -18.03 -4.72 16.25
N PHE A 397 -16.81 -4.98 15.76
CA PHE A 397 -16.56 -5.33 14.36
C PHE A 397 -17.39 -6.53 13.91
N SER A 398 -17.36 -7.61 14.70
CA SER A 398 -18.02 -8.87 14.34
C SER A 398 -19.56 -8.71 14.30
N GLU A 399 -20.13 -7.92 15.22
CA GLU A 399 -21.56 -7.63 15.25
C GLU A 399 -22.00 -6.76 14.07
N ALA A 400 -21.26 -5.69 13.79
CA ALA A 400 -21.53 -4.82 12.65
C ALA A 400 -21.38 -5.57 11.32
N LEU A 401 -20.32 -6.35 11.14
CA LEU A 401 -20.11 -7.17 9.96
C LEU A 401 -21.24 -8.19 9.77
N ARG A 402 -21.65 -8.88 10.85
CA ARG A 402 -22.77 -9.82 10.80
C ARG A 402 -24.04 -9.15 10.30
N HIS A 403 -24.41 -8.02 10.89
CA HIS A 403 -25.61 -7.29 10.49
C HIS A 403 -25.55 -6.81 9.04
N ARG A 404 -24.39 -6.29 8.60
CA ARG A 404 -24.19 -5.84 7.22
C ARG A 404 -24.33 -7.00 6.23
N VAL A 405 -23.76 -8.17 6.54
CA VAL A 405 -23.88 -9.40 5.73
C VAL A 405 -25.32 -9.91 5.70
N GLU A 406 -26.03 -9.90 6.84
CA GLU A 406 -27.45 -10.29 6.91
C GLU A 406 -28.31 -9.44 5.96
N VAL A 407 -28.16 -8.11 6.04
CA VAL A 407 -28.89 -7.18 5.15
C VAL A 407 -28.52 -7.39 3.69
N TYR A 408 -27.22 -7.48 3.39
CA TYR A 408 -26.74 -7.68 2.02
C TYR A 408 -27.22 -9.00 1.41
N SER A 409 -27.22 -10.08 2.21
CA SER A 409 -27.64 -11.41 1.74
C SER A 409 -29.15 -11.52 1.55
N ALA A 410 -29.93 -10.72 2.29
CA ALA A 410 -31.39 -10.66 2.15
C ALA A 410 -31.84 -9.84 0.93
N MET A 411 -30.94 -9.07 0.31
CA MET A 411 -31.29 -8.29 -0.88
C MET A 411 -31.56 -9.18 -2.10
N PRO A 412 -32.50 -8.78 -2.98
CA PRO A 412 -32.64 -9.38 -4.29
C PRO A 412 -31.31 -9.30 -5.08
N LYS A 413 -30.86 -10.43 -5.63
CA LYS A 413 -29.65 -10.49 -6.46
C LYS A 413 -29.84 -9.81 -7.83
N GLU A 414 -31.09 -9.65 -8.25
CA GLU A 414 -31.43 -9.10 -9.57
C GLU A 414 -32.13 -7.75 -9.44
N GLY A 415 -31.56 -6.74 -10.11
CA GLY A 415 -32.17 -5.43 -10.28
C GLY A 415 -31.79 -4.38 -9.22
N ILE A 416 -32.05 -3.12 -9.56
CA ILE A 416 -31.96 -1.97 -8.65
C ILE A 416 -33.40 -1.65 -8.22
N TYR A 417 -33.63 -1.56 -6.91
CA TYR A 417 -34.97 -1.35 -6.35
C TYR A 417 -35.16 0.04 -5.73
N VAL A 418 -34.23 0.98 -5.97
CA VAL A 418 -34.40 2.40 -5.64
C VAL A 418 -35.08 3.18 -6.76
N CYS A 419 -35.94 4.13 -6.38
CA CYS A 419 -36.64 5.04 -7.28
C CYS A 419 -36.48 6.47 -6.78
N ASP A 420 -36.08 7.38 -7.67
CA ASP A 420 -35.92 8.81 -7.42
C ASP A 420 -37.19 9.62 -7.69
N ASN A 421 -38.29 9.00 -8.13
CA ASN A 421 -39.57 9.69 -8.21
C ASN A 421 -40.22 9.76 -6.82
N GLN A 422 -40.35 10.96 -6.24
CA GLN A 422 -40.98 11.15 -4.92
C GLN A 422 -42.44 10.71 -4.88
N SER A 423 -43.13 10.81 -6.02
CA SER A 423 -44.53 10.39 -6.18
C SER A 423 -44.67 8.87 -6.41
N CYS A 424 -43.56 8.11 -6.33
CA CYS A 424 -43.56 6.66 -6.51
C CYS A 424 -44.27 5.95 -5.34
N LYS A 425 -45.40 5.32 -5.63
CA LYS A 425 -46.15 4.51 -4.64
C LYS A 425 -45.55 3.12 -4.38
N ARG A 426 -44.52 2.73 -5.14
CA ARG A 426 -43.84 1.45 -4.92
C ARG A 426 -42.89 1.56 -3.74
N ARG A 427 -42.96 0.58 -2.85
CA ARG A 427 -42.01 0.39 -1.77
C ARG A 427 -40.72 -0.21 -2.30
N LEU A 428 -39.60 0.17 -1.68
CA LEU A 428 -38.28 -0.20 -2.15
C LEU A 428 -38.03 -1.72 -2.09
N ARG A 429 -38.70 -2.48 -1.20
CA ARG A 429 -38.55 -3.95 -1.15
C ARG A 429 -39.43 -4.74 -2.10
N THR A 430 -40.38 -4.10 -2.79
CA THR A 430 -41.22 -4.84 -3.75
C THR A 430 -40.33 -5.24 -4.92
N PRO A 431 -40.15 -6.55 -5.22
CA PRO A 431 -39.32 -6.97 -6.33
C PRO A 431 -39.73 -6.20 -7.58
N PRO A 432 -38.78 -5.69 -8.37
CA PRO A 432 -39.16 -5.04 -9.61
C PRO A 432 -40.02 -6.03 -10.41
N LEU A 433 -41.16 -5.56 -10.91
CA LEU A 433 -41.77 -6.21 -12.08
C LEU A 433 -40.64 -6.42 -13.08
N LYS A 434 -40.65 -7.50 -13.88
CA LYS A 434 -39.59 -7.93 -14.82
C LYS A 434 -38.91 -6.82 -15.66
N SER A 435 -39.44 -5.60 -15.68
CA SER A 435 -38.75 -4.38 -16.10
C SER A 435 -37.46 -4.09 -15.34
N LYS A 436 -36.34 -4.04 -16.07
CA LYS A 436 -35.07 -3.47 -15.60
C LYS A 436 -35.27 -2.03 -15.13
N SER A 437 -34.57 -1.65 -14.05
CA SER A 437 -34.47 -0.26 -13.60
C SER A 437 -34.01 0.66 -14.74
N LYS A 438 -34.42 1.92 -14.68
CA LYS A 438 -34.11 2.92 -15.71
C LYS A 438 -33.25 4.01 -15.09
N GLU A 439 -32.11 4.30 -15.69
CA GLU A 439 -31.30 5.47 -15.33
C GLU A 439 -31.60 6.61 -16.31
N CYS A 440 -31.52 7.86 -15.86
CA CYS A 440 -31.54 8.99 -16.79
C CYS A 440 -30.31 8.92 -17.70
N SER A 441 -30.52 8.92 -19.02
CA SER A 441 -29.42 8.89 -20.00
C SER A 441 -28.62 10.19 -20.05
N GLY A 442 -29.18 11.30 -19.55
CA GLY A 442 -28.52 12.60 -19.51
C GLY A 442 -27.51 12.73 -18.37
N CYS A 443 -27.96 12.56 -17.12
CA CYS A 443 -27.10 12.72 -15.94
C CYS A 443 -26.64 11.41 -15.30
N SER A 444 -27.34 10.29 -15.50
CA SER A 444 -27.09 9.00 -14.81
C SER A 444 -27.10 9.04 -13.26
N SER A 445 -27.48 10.17 -12.67
CA SER A 445 -27.53 10.39 -11.20
C SER A 445 -28.82 9.89 -10.56
N VAL A 446 -29.90 9.75 -11.34
CA VAL A 446 -31.21 9.30 -10.89
C VAL A 446 -31.61 7.98 -11.55
N THR A 447 -32.35 7.15 -10.81
CA THR A 447 -32.85 5.83 -11.20
C THR A 447 -34.34 5.70 -10.90
N TYR A 448 -35.05 4.98 -11.76
CA TYR A 448 -36.49 4.80 -11.71
C TYR A 448 -36.87 3.33 -11.81
N CYS A 449 -37.89 2.95 -11.04
CA CYS A 449 -38.44 1.60 -11.07
C CYS A 449 -39.34 1.33 -12.30
N SER A 450 -39.70 2.36 -13.06
CA SER A 450 -40.52 2.27 -14.28
C SER A 450 -40.33 3.49 -15.20
N ARG A 451 -40.75 3.36 -16.46
CA ARG A 451 -40.81 4.49 -17.41
C ARG A 451 -41.80 5.56 -16.96
N GLU A 452 -42.91 5.15 -16.36
CA GLU A 452 -43.92 6.08 -15.83
C GLU A 452 -43.33 6.97 -14.74
N CYS A 453 -42.60 6.40 -13.78
CA CYS A 453 -41.91 7.17 -12.75
C CYS A 453 -40.89 8.15 -13.33
N GLN A 454 -40.15 7.73 -14.36
CA GLN A 454 -39.21 8.62 -15.07
C GLN A 454 -39.94 9.80 -15.74
N VAL A 455 -41.06 9.55 -16.43
CA VAL A 455 -41.82 10.60 -17.12
C VAL A 455 -42.44 11.58 -16.12
N ASN A 456 -42.99 11.08 -15.01
CA ASN A 456 -43.59 11.93 -13.98
C ASN A 456 -42.54 12.82 -13.32
N ASP A 457 -41.45 12.23 -12.83
CA ASP A 457 -40.36 13.00 -12.20
C ASP A 457 -39.69 13.98 -13.19
N TRP A 458 -39.56 13.61 -14.47
CA TRP A 458 -39.06 14.53 -15.51
C TRP A 458 -39.93 15.78 -15.65
N LYS A 459 -41.25 15.62 -15.68
CA LYS A 459 -42.19 16.74 -15.80
C LYS A 459 -42.23 17.60 -14.54
N GLU A 460 -42.20 16.95 -13.38
CA GLU A 460 -42.40 17.62 -12.09
C GLU A 460 -41.15 18.33 -11.59
N LEU A 461 -39.95 17.79 -11.85
CA LEU A 461 -38.74 18.19 -11.13
C LEU A 461 -37.43 17.95 -11.92
N HIS A 462 -37.15 16.72 -12.34
CA HIS A 462 -35.82 16.35 -12.81
C HIS A 462 -35.36 17.11 -14.07
N ARG A 463 -36.26 17.58 -14.94
CA ARG A 463 -35.88 18.34 -16.13
C ARG A 463 -35.01 19.56 -15.82
N VAL A 464 -35.30 20.29 -14.74
CA VAL A 464 -34.53 21.49 -14.36
C VAL A 464 -33.23 21.13 -13.60
N GLU A 465 -33.20 19.99 -12.93
CA GLU A 465 -32.03 19.50 -12.18
C GLU A 465 -31.02 18.75 -13.06
N CYS A 466 -31.47 18.20 -14.19
CA CYS A 466 -30.69 17.26 -15.00
C CYS A 466 -29.37 17.87 -15.50
N SER A 467 -29.35 19.15 -15.86
CA SER A 467 -28.13 19.83 -16.31
C SER A 467 -27.08 19.89 -15.19
N MET A 468 -27.48 20.26 -13.98
CA MET A 468 -26.61 20.34 -12.81
C MET A 468 -26.09 18.94 -12.40
N PHE A 469 -26.99 17.95 -12.31
CA PHE A 469 -26.59 16.58 -12.02
C PHE A 469 -25.65 15.99 -13.07
N ARG A 470 -25.81 16.37 -14.33
CA ARG A 470 -24.92 15.93 -15.41
C ARG A 470 -23.49 16.46 -15.23
N VAL A 471 -23.31 17.70 -14.77
CA VAL A 471 -21.99 18.25 -14.43
C VAL A 471 -21.37 17.42 -13.29
N GLY A 472 -22.12 17.20 -12.20
CA GLY A 472 -21.67 16.38 -11.08
C GLY A 472 -21.27 14.96 -11.49
N TYR A 473 -22.06 14.32 -12.35
CA TYR A 473 -21.75 12.99 -12.90
C TYR A 473 -20.44 12.96 -13.68
N PHE A 474 -20.18 13.94 -14.56
CA PHE A 474 -18.93 13.97 -15.32
C PHE A 474 -17.73 14.22 -14.42
N CYS A 475 -17.85 15.10 -13.42
CA CYS A 475 -16.80 15.29 -12.42
C CYS A 475 -16.50 13.98 -11.68
N GLN A 476 -17.54 13.29 -11.16
CA GLN A 476 -17.40 12.00 -10.49
C GLN A 476 -16.80 10.92 -11.38
N LYS A 477 -17.20 10.87 -12.65
CA LYS A 477 -16.68 9.90 -13.61
C LYS A 477 -15.21 10.17 -13.91
N ALA A 478 -14.81 11.43 -14.04
CA ALA A 478 -13.43 11.84 -14.30
C ALA A 478 -12.51 11.52 -13.12
N CYS A 479 -12.99 11.65 -11.88
CA CYS A 479 -12.24 11.31 -10.67
C CYS A 479 -12.48 9.89 -10.14
N HIS A 480 -13.22 9.05 -10.89
CA HIS A 480 -13.58 7.68 -10.51
C HIS A 480 -14.39 7.55 -9.20
N LYS A 481 -15.05 8.62 -8.73
CA LYS A 481 -15.88 8.69 -7.51
C LYS A 481 -17.36 8.37 -7.79
N ARG A 482 -17.62 7.32 -8.57
CA ARG A 482 -19.00 6.95 -8.93
C ARG A 482 -19.63 6.12 -7.81
N TYR A 483 -20.71 6.63 -7.22
CA TYR A 483 -21.55 5.86 -6.29
C TYR A 483 -22.53 4.96 -7.07
N PRO A 484 -22.32 3.63 -7.10
CA PRO A 484 -23.17 2.76 -7.90
C PRO A 484 -24.58 2.68 -7.31
N HIS A 485 -25.61 2.65 -8.17
CA HIS A 485 -27.01 2.53 -7.72
C HIS A 485 -27.30 1.24 -6.96
N SER A 486 -26.55 0.16 -7.23
CA SER A 486 -26.60 -1.07 -6.44
C SER A 486 -26.08 -0.87 -5.01
N THR A 487 -25.01 -0.10 -4.84
CA THR A 487 -24.49 0.29 -3.51
C THR A 487 -25.48 1.18 -2.79
N ARG A 488 -26.05 2.17 -3.49
CA ARG A 488 -27.12 3.01 -2.96
C ARG A 488 -28.32 2.18 -2.47
N ALA A 489 -28.76 1.19 -3.26
CA ALA A 489 -29.85 0.30 -2.86
C ALA A 489 -29.54 -0.53 -1.61
N TYR A 490 -28.30 -1.04 -1.50
CA TYR A 490 -27.83 -1.72 -0.29
C TYR A 490 -27.83 -0.78 0.92
N HIS A 491 -27.25 0.41 0.77
CA HIS A 491 -27.18 1.40 1.83
C HIS A 491 -28.58 1.79 2.33
N VAL A 492 -29.55 2.00 1.43
CA VAL A 492 -30.95 2.25 1.84
C VAL A 492 -31.54 1.09 2.65
N ALA A 493 -31.35 -0.15 2.20
CA ALA A 493 -31.81 -1.33 2.96
C ALA A 493 -31.11 -1.45 4.32
N TYR A 494 -29.84 -1.04 4.40
CA TYR A 494 -29.08 -1.01 5.64
C TYR A 494 -29.58 0.07 6.60
N VAL A 495 -29.86 1.30 6.11
CA VAL A 495 -30.48 2.37 6.91
C VAL A 495 -31.82 1.90 7.48
N GLU A 496 -32.67 1.30 6.65
CA GLU A 496 -33.96 0.77 7.09
C GLU A 496 -33.80 -0.27 8.21
N SER A 497 -32.87 -1.21 8.05
CA SER A 497 -32.59 -2.23 9.05
C SER A 497 -32.02 -1.65 10.35
N LEU A 498 -31.10 -0.69 10.26
CA LEU A 498 -30.53 0.02 11.40
C LEU A 498 -31.61 0.81 12.16
N TYR A 499 -32.41 1.59 11.45
CA TYR A 499 -33.47 2.38 12.05
C TYR A 499 -34.46 1.51 12.83
N ASN A 500 -34.91 0.40 12.22
CA ASN A 500 -35.82 -0.53 12.90
C ASN A 500 -35.20 -1.18 14.15
N ARG A 501 -33.91 -1.54 14.09
CA ARG A 501 -33.21 -2.12 15.24
C ARG A 501 -33.11 -1.15 16.41
N HIS A 502 -32.89 0.13 16.12
CA HIS A 502 -32.68 1.18 17.13
C HIS A 502 -33.89 2.11 17.31
N LEU A 503 -35.07 1.72 16.82
CA LEU A 503 -36.26 2.57 16.80
C LEU A 503 -36.56 3.15 18.19
N ARG A 504 -36.52 2.32 19.23
CA ARG A 504 -36.80 2.77 20.61
C ARG A 504 -35.81 3.83 21.09
N GLU A 505 -34.52 3.65 20.82
CA GLU A 505 -33.46 4.59 21.24
C GLU A 505 -33.62 5.95 20.53
N ILE A 506 -33.92 5.91 19.22
CA ILE A 506 -34.13 7.11 18.41
C ILE A 506 -35.39 7.87 18.87
N GLU A 507 -36.48 7.16 19.12
CA GLU A 507 -37.74 7.74 19.61
C GLU A 507 -37.58 8.35 21.02
N LEU A 508 -36.75 7.75 21.88
CA LEU A 508 -36.47 8.28 23.22
C LEU A 508 -35.63 9.55 23.20
N LYS A 509 -34.71 9.69 22.23
CA LYS A 509 -33.90 10.90 22.06
C LYS A 509 -34.68 12.08 21.47
N THR A 510 -35.78 11.81 20.77
CA THR A 510 -36.60 12.85 20.12
C THR A 510 -37.16 13.82 21.17
N PRO A 511 -36.92 15.15 21.02
CA PRO A 511 -37.41 16.15 21.96
C PRO A 511 -38.91 16.01 22.21
N ARG A 512 -39.29 16.11 23.49
CA ARG A 512 -40.70 16.15 23.92
C ARG A 512 -41.15 17.56 24.30
N ASP A 513 -40.33 18.58 24.01
CA ASP A 513 -40.68 19.97 24.26
C ASP A 513 -41.87 20.35 23.36
N PRO A 514 -43.02 20.76 23.91
CA PRO A 514 -44.20 21.12 23.13
C PRO A 514 -43.97 22.26 22.13
N ARG A 515 -42.89 23.03 22.28
CA ARG A 515 -42.55 24.15 21.37
C ARG A 515 -42.00 23.70 20.03
N TYR A 516 -41.45 22.49 19.95
CA TYR A 516 -40.90 21.95 18.72
C TYR A 516 -41.76 20.78 18.25
N SER A 517 -42.13 20.82 16.97
CA SER A 517 -42.64 19.63 16.32
C SER A 517 -41.52 18.59 16.26
N ARG A 518 -41.90 17.33 16.37
CA ARG A 518 -41.01 16.22 16.05
C ARG A 518 -40.36 16.41 14.67
N HIS A 519 -41.12 16.97 13.74
CA HIS A 519 -40.72 17.19 12.36
C HIS A 519 -39.79 18.39 12.17
N ASP A 520 -39.38 19.04 13.26
CA ASP A 520 -38.32 20.06 13.24
C ASP A 520 -36.93 19.41 13.33
N PHE A 521 -36.85 18.09 13.59
CA PHE A 521 -35.60 17.36 13.74
C PHE A 521 -35.51 16.16 12.81
N ILE A 522 -34.29 15.83 12.41
CA ILE A 522 -33.97 14.58 11.72
C ILE A 522 -33.02 13.74 12.56
N ALA A 523 -33.22 12.41 12.50
CA ALA A 523 -32.27 11.47 13.07
C ALA A 523 -31.03 11.42 12.19
N VAL A 524 -29.85 11.68 12.78
CA VAL A 524 -28.56 11.56 12.10
C VAL A 524 -27.87 10.32 12.64
N ILE A 525 -27.56 9.40 11.73
CA ILE A 525 -26.81 8.18 12.01
C ILE A 525 -25.42 8.36 11.40
N ASP A 526 -24.41 8.43 12.25
CA ASP A 526 -23.03 8.49 11.78
C ASP A 526 -22.45 7.08 11.71
N ILE A 527 -22.18 6.60 10.49
CA ILE A 527 -21.48 5.34 10.25
C ILE A 527 -20.11 5.57 9.60
N THR A 528 -19.63 6.82 9.63
CA THR A 528 -18.26 7.17 9.25
C THR A 528 -17.26 6.86 10.35
N SER A 529 -17.72 6.87 11.60
CA SER A 529 -16.91 6.51 12.74
C SER A 529 -16.45 5.06 12.60
N PRO A 530 -15.13 4.81 12.77
CA PRO A 530 -14.61 3.45 12.79
C PRO A 530 -15.11 2.67 14.02
N HIS A 531 -15.56 3.38 15.05
CA HIS A 531 -16.20 2.77 16.21
C HIS A 531 -17.55 2.25 15.75
N PHE A 532 -17.68 0.94 15.64
CA PHE A 532 -18.87 0.24 15.10
C PHE A 532 -20.17 0.48 15.87
N ASN A 533 -20.11 1.30 16.91
CA ASN A 533 -21.27 1.83 17.60
C ASN A 533 -21.96 2.83 16.68
N VAL A 534 -23.23 2.59 16.46
CA VAL A 534 -24.08 3.50 15.73
C VAL A 534 -24.37 4.68 16.65
N ASP A 535 -23.76 5.84 16.38
CA ASP A 535 -24.11 7.05 17.10
C ASP A 535 -25.34 7.69 16.48
N PHE A 536 -26.25 8.10 17.36
CA PHE A 536 -27.51 8.73 17.01
C PHE A 536 -27.52 10.13 17.59
N SER A 537 -27.54 11.11 16.72
CA SER A 537 -27.80 12.50 17.09
C SER A 537 -29.08 12.99 16.43
N LEU A 538 -29.58 14.12 16.92
CA LEU A 538 -30.69 14.83 16.32
C LEU A 538 -30.17 16.17 15.85
N THR A 539 -30.50 16.51 14.61
CA THR A 539 -30.14 17.80 14.03
C THR A 539 -31.42 18.50 13.61
N ALA A 540 -31.50 19.80 13.88
CA ALA A 540 -32.61 20.62 13.41
C ALA A 540 -32.63 20.60 11.88
N LEU A 541 -33.82 20.57 11.29
CA LEU A 541 -33.95 20.76 9.85
C LEU A 541 -33.42 22.16 9.47
N PRO A 542 -32.76 22.30 8.31
CA PRO A 542 -32.38 23.61 7.82
C PRO A 542 -33.62 24.52 7.71
N GLU A 543 -33.49 25.75 8.23
CA GLU A 543 -34.49 26.80 8.05
C GLU A 543 -34.18 27.58 6.76
N GLY A 544 -35.09 27.51 5.80
CA GLY A 544 -35.03 28.32 4.58
C GLY A 544 -34.28 27.69 3.40
N ASN A 545 -34.42 28.35 2.25
CA ASN A 545 -33.80 27.97 0.98
C ASN A 545 -32.32 28.36 1.00
N ASP A 546 -31.47 27.49 1.52
CA ASP A 546 -30.01 27.63 1.54
C ASP A 546 -29.36 27.45 0.14
N GLY A 547 -30.16 27.47 -0.92
CA GLY A 547 -29.74 27.10 -2.27
C GLY A 547 -29.64 25.59 -2.47
N THR A 548 -30.20 24.77 -1.58
CA THR A 548 -30.40 23.35 -1.83
C THR A 548 -31.32 23.13 -3.03
N LEU A 549 -31.10 22.00 -3.71
CA LEU A 549 -31.91 21.63 -4.88
C LEU A 549 -33.39 21.50 -4.49
N ASP A 550 -34.29 21.89 -5.40
CA ASP A 550 -35.75 21.77 -5.26
C ASP A 550 -36.20 20.39 -4.73
N ARG A 551 -35.46 19.32 -5.06
CA ARG A 551 -35.70 17.97 -4.55
C ARG A 551 -35.53 17.80 -3.04
N PHE A 552 -34.60 18.50 -2.41
CA PHE A 552 -34.44 18.49 -0.95
C PHE A 552 -35.61 19.20 -0.28
N GLU A 553 -36.00 20.37 -0.79
CA GLU A 553 -37.13 21.14 -0.27
C GLU A 553 -38.43 20.33 -0.33
N ARG A 554 -38.71 19.68 -1.46
CA ARG A 554 -39.88 18.79 -1.56
C ARG A 554 -39.83 17.59 -0.62
N LEU A 555 -38.63 17.06 -0.35
CA LEU A 555 -38.46 15.98 0.62
C LEU A 555 -38.77 16.47 2.05
N PHE A 556 -38.27 17.65 2.42
CA PHE A 556 -38.53 18.24 3.74
C PHE A 556 -40.00 18.63 3.91
N GLU A 557 -40.63 19.16 2.87
CA GLU A 557 -42.07 19.46 2.88
C GLU A 557 -42.91 18.18 3.02
N GLY A 558 -42.58 17.15 2.25
CA GLY A 558 -43.21 15.83 2.37
C GLY A 558 -43.01 15.19 3.75
N TYR A 559 -41.89 15.46 4.41
CA TYR A 559 -41.64 15.05 5.78
C TYR A 559 -42.53 15.84 6.76
N ARG A 560 -42.53 17.18 6.71
CA ARG A 560 -43.29 18.05 7.62
C ARG A 560 -44.81 17.83 7.54
N THR A 561 -45.33 17.54 6.36
CA THR A 561 -46.78 17.37 6.13
C THR A 561 -47.31 16.00 6.52
N ARG A 562 -46.43 15.03 6.85
CA ARG A 562 -46.81 13.64 7.08
C ARG A 562 -46.41 13.19 8.49
N PRO A 563 -47.37 13.03 9.41
CA PRO A 563 -47.05 12.79 10.82
C PRO A 563 -46.43 11.40 11.09
N ASP A 564 -46.68 10.45 10.20
CA ASP A 564 -46.33 9.03 10.33
C ASP A 564 -44.92 8.69 9.83
N VAL A 565 -44.33 9.54 8.97
CA VAL A 565 -43.01 9.27 8.38
C VAL A 565 -41.85 9.66 9.27
N ARG A 566 -40.67 9.14 8.95
CA ARG A 566 -39.39 9.47 9.59
C ARG A 566 -38.39 9.85 8.52
N LEU A 567 -37.66 10.92 8.75
CA LEU A 567 -36.55 11.31 7.90
C LEU A 567 -35.25 11.06 8.65
N VAL A 568 -34.37 10.29 8.03
CA VAL A 568 -33.10 9.87 8.61
C VAL A 568 -31.98 10.30 7.68
N GLN A 569 -30.99 11.01 8.21
CA GLN A 569 -29.71 11.23 7.54
C GLN A 569 -28.72 10.17 7.99
N VAL A 570 -28.00 9.56 7.06
CA VAL A 570 -26.92 8.62 7.35
C VAL A 570 -25.67 9.04 6.60
N ASN A 571 -24.54 9.13 7.31
CA ASN A 571 -23.25 9.49 6.71
C ASN A 571 -22.44 8.22 6.44
N PHE A 572 -22.31 7.82 5.18
CA PHE A 572 -21.54 6.65 4.77
C PHE A 572 -20.08 7.02 4.51
N LEU A 573 -19.11 6.35 5.15
CA LEU A 573 -17.71 6.49 4.76
C LEU A 573 -17.45 5.70 3.48
N MET A 574 -17.16 6.41 2.41
CA MET A 574 -16.73 5.82 1.14
C MET A 574 -15.24 6.06 0.95
N SER A 575 -14.67 5.35 -0.03
CA SER A 575 -13.27 5.51 -0.44
C SER A 575 -12.80 6.95 -0.66
N TRP A 576 -13.72 7.86 -1.01
CA TRP A 576 -13.42 9.24 -1.36
C TRP A 576 -14.04 10.29 -0.42
N GLY A 577 -14.50 9.88 0.76
CA GLY A 577 -15.09 10.75 1.78
C GLY A 577 -16.46 10.31 2.27
N ALA A 578 -17.02 11.08 3.19
CA ALA A 578 -18.35 10.86 3.73
C ALA A 578 -19.43 11.23 2.70
N ILE A 579 -20.40 10.34 2.49
CA ILE A 579 -21.58 10.58 1.66
C ILE A 579 -22.82 10.67 2.57
N PRO A 580 -23.41 11.86 2.75
CA PRO A 580 -24.69 12.00 3.41
C PRO A 580 -25.82 11.45 2.52
N MET A 581 -26.65 10.59 3.09
CA MET A 581 -27.87 10.08 2.47
C MET A 581 -29.06 10.39 3.37
N LEU A 582 -30.10 11.01 2.80
CA LEU A 582 -31.40 11.13 3.42
C LEU A 582 -32.28 9.95 3.00
N VAL A 583 -32.99 9.35 3.96
CA VAL A 583 -33.93 8.25 3.72
C VAL A 583 -35.25 8.60 4.41
N LEU A 584 -36.33 8.64 3.63
CA LEU A 584 -37.69 8.78 4.12
C LEU A 584 -38.26 7.39 4.38
N LEU A 585 -38.72 7.17 5.60
CA LEU A 585 -39.24 5.91 6.09
C LEU A 585 -40.73 6.04 6.42
N GLU A 586 -41.52 5.03 6.05
CA GLU A 586 -42.96 4.92 6.35
C GLU A 586 -43.25 3.72 7.25
N PRO A 587 -44.23 3.81 8.17
CA PRO A 587 -44.62 2.69 9.00
C PRO A 587 -45.46 1.66 8.23
N VAL A 588 -45.12 0.39 8.40
CA VAL A 588 -45.64 -0.76 7.67
C VAL A 588 -45.63 -1.98 8.57
N GLY A 589 -46.80 -2.50 8.95
CA GLY A 589 -46.86 -3.76 9.69
C GLY A 589 -46.01 -3.79 10.97
N GLY A 590 -45.83 -2.64 11.63
CA GLY A 590 -45.02 -2.50 12.85
C GLY A 590 -43.53 -2.26 12.63
N VAL A 591 -43.06 -2.19 11.38
CA VAL A 591 -41.68 -1.78 11.02
C VAL A 591 -41.72 -0.52 10.16
N TYR A 592 -40.58 0.13 9.96
CA TYR A 592 -40.41 1.23 9.02
C TYR A 592 -39.77 0.74 7.73
N GLU A 593 -40.37 1.07 6.59
CA GLU A 593 -39.83 0.77 5.26
C GLU A 593 -39.39 2.04 4.56
N ALA A 594 -38.27 1.99 3.85
CA ALA A 594 -37.82 3.10 3.04
C ALA A 594 -38.72 3.27 1.80
N VAL A 595 -39.17 4.51 1.59
CA VAL A 595 -40.06 4.87 0.47
C VAL A 595 -39.42 5.88 -0.48
N TYR A 596 -38.46 6.66 0.01
CA TYR A 596 -37.69 7.58 -0.78
C TYR A 596 -36.30 7.74 -0.19
N ASN A 597 -35.31 8.06 -1.03
CA ASN A 597 -33.97 8.37 -0.55
C ASN A 597 -33.30 9.37 -1.47
N LEU A 598 -32.37 10.14 -0.94
CA LEU A 598 -31.65 11.18 -1.66
C LEU A 598 -30.21 11.23 -1.17
N VAL A 599 -29.26 11.29 -2.11
CA VAL A 599 -27.84 11.39 -1.79
C VAL A 599 -27.42 12.84 -1.95
N ARG A 600 -26.82 13.42 -0.91
CA ARG A 600 -26.22 14.75 -0.98
C ARG A 600 -24.80 14.62 -1.50
N TRP A 601 -24.57 15.16 -2.67
CA TRP A 601 -23.23 15.31 -3.22
C TRP A 601 -22.67 16.62 -2.69
N VAL A 602 -21.75 16.53 -1.73
CA VAL A 602 -21.04 17.67 -1.14
C VAL A 602 -19.79 17.96 -1.97
#